data_AF-A0A3N5SX73-F1
#
_entry.id   AF-A0A3N5SX73-F1
#
_cell.length_a   1.000
_cell.length_b   1.000
_cell.length_c   1.000
_cell.angle_alpha   90.00
_cell.angle_beta   90.00
_cell.angle_gamma   90.00
#
_symmetry.space_group_name_H-M   'P 1'
#
loop_
_entity.id
_entity.type
_entity.pdbx_description
1 polymer ?
#
loop_
_entity_poly.entity_id
_entity_poly.type
_entity_poly.pdbx_seq_one_letter_code
_entity_poly.pdbx_strand_id
1 'polypeptide(L)'
;MMFQMIQARQIFDPHYWQVSEQNPAYWLAHLRKADWQELLKFAQVAVPPSAKKHVLAEIALERFEFVICDGRAEVWQLWTAMRHDNQRGLIIQFRHSERDWSRGTPEFVDLEKNEPLGKVNIAGRLLCKVK
;
A
#
# COMPACT_ATOMS: atom_id res chain seq x y z
N MET A 1 1.67 -16.51 1.04
CA MET A 1 0.78 -15.37 1.33
C MET A 1 -0.05 -15.06 0.10
N MET A 2 -1.25 -14.50 0.27
CA MET A 2 -2.21 -14.26 -0.80
C MET A 2 -2.59 -12.78 -0.86
N PHE A 3 -2.70 -12.25 -2.08
CA PHE A 3 -3.23 -10.91 -2.31
C PHE A 3 -4.70 -10.83 -1.86
N GLN A 4 -5.03 -9.75 -1.18
CA GLN A 4 -6.35 -9.52 -0.60
C GLN A 4 -6.99 -8.29 -1.25
N MET A 5 -8.28 -8.40 -1.52
CA MET A 5 -9.13 -7.25 -1.82
C MET A 5 -9.57 -6.60 -0.51
N ILE A 6 -9.32 -5.31 -0.37
CA ILE A 6 -9.73 -4.54 0.80
C ILE A 6 -10.94 -3.68 0.46
N GLN A 7 -11.94 -3.68 1.31
CA GLN A 7 -13.14 -2.86 1.17
C GLN A 7 -13.00 -1.56 1.97
N ALA A 8 -13.55 -0.47 1.45
CA ALA A 8 -13.45 0.84 2.08
C ALA A 8 -13.96 0.86 3.54
N ARG A 9 -15.00 0.08 3.85
CA ARG A 9 -15.51 -0.06 5.23
C ARG A 9 -14.46 -0.54 6.22
N GLN A 10 -13.52 -1.39 5.79
CA GLN A 10 -12.43 -1.88 6.67
C GLN A 10 -11.46 -0.77 7.09
N ILE A 11 -11.49 0.37 6.40
CA ILE A 11 -10.65 1.54 6.66
C ILE A 11 -11.45 2.68 7.32
N PHE A 12 -12.68 2.92 6.88
CA PHE A 12 -13.44 4.12 7.25
C PHE A 12 -14.59 3.87 8.24
N ASP A 13 -15.00 2.62 8.47
CA ASP A 13 -16.05 2.28 9.43
C ASP A 13 -15.45 1.64 10.70
N PRO A 14 -15.60 2.26 11.89
CA PRO A 14 -15.09 1.74 13.15
C PRO A 14 -15.48 0.30 13.48
N HIS A 15 -16.63 -0.17 13.02
CA HIS A 15 -17.09 -1.54 13.28
C HIS A 15 -16.27 -2.60 12.55
N TYR A 16 -15.56 -2.21 11.48
CA TYR A 16 -14.79 -3.13 10.63
C TYR A 16 -13.28 -2.89 10.72
N TRP A 17 -12.84 -1.96 11.56
CA TRP A 17 -11.44 -1.61 11.70
C TRP A 17 -10.59 -2.82 12.08
N GLN A 18 -9.49 -2.96 11.35
CA GLN A 18 -8.48 -3.97 11.60
C GLN A 18 -7.37 -3.35 12.43
N VAL A 19 -7.11 -3.91 13.61
CA VAL A 19 -6.05 -3.44 14.52
C VAL A 19 -4.73 -4.22 14.38
N SER A 20 -4.74 -5.28 13.57
CA SER A 20 -3.56 -6.12 13.35
C SER A 20 -2.71 -5.60 12.19
N GLU A 21 -1.42 -5.41 12.44
CA GLU A 21 -0.40 -5.09 11.42
C GLU A 21 -0.26 -6.18 10.35
N GLN A 22 -0.81 -7.38 10.59
CA GLN A 22 -0.85 -8.47 9.62
C GLN A 22 -1.99 -8.31 8.59
N ASN A 23 -2.85 -7.29 8.74
CA ASN A 23 -3.93 -7.01 7.81
C ASN A 23 -3.59 -5.78 6.94
N PRO A 24 -3.65 -5.86 5.60
CA PRO A 24 -3.45 -4.69 4.74
C PRO A 24 -4.31 -3.47 5.08
N ALA A 25 -5.55 -3.66 5.53
CA ALA A 25 -6.45 -2.57 5.88
C ALA A 25 -5.92 -1.69 7.02
N TYR A 26 -5.17 -2.29 7.96
CA TYR A 26 -4.50 -1.56 9.03
C TYR A 26 -3.57 -0.49 8.44
N TRP A 27 -2.66 -0.91 7.57
CA TRP A 27 -1.67 -0.03 6.94
C TRP A 27 -2.31 1.01 6.01
N LEU A 28 -3.30 0.60 5.23
CA LEU A 28 -4.04 1.49 4.33
C LEU A 28 -4.77 2.61 5.07
N ALA A 29 -5.19 2.39 6.33
CA ALA A 29 -5.82 3.43 7.14
C ALA A 29 -4.90 4.62 7.45
N HIS A 30 -3.58 4.41 7.46
CA HIS A 30 -2.58 5.46 7.70
C HIS A 30 -2.35 6.36 6.49
N LEU A 31 -2.79 5.95 5.28
CA LEU A 31 -2.59 6.74 4.07
C LEU A 31 -3.36 8.06 4.14
N ARG A 32 -2.71 9.14 3.75
CA ARG A 32 -3.27 10.49 3.59
C ARG A 32 -3.90 10.63 2.20
N LYS A 33 -4.62 11.73 1.98
CA LYS A 33 -5.24 12.01 0.67
C LYS A 33 -4.23 11.95 -0.48
N ALA A 34 -3.04 12.53 -0.31
CA ALA A 34 -1.98 12.55 -1.32
C ALA A 34 -1.48 11.15 -1.67
N ASP A 35 -1.32 10.28 -0.66
CA ASP A 35 -0.85 8.89 -0.85
C ASP A 35 -1.85 8.08 -1.70
N TRP A 36 -3.15 8.27 -1.49
CA TRP A 36 -4.18 7.67 -2.35
C TRP A 36 -4.13 8.19 -3.78
N GLN A 37 -3.82 9.48 -3.97
CA GLN A 37 -3.62 10.04 -5.32
C GLN A 37 -2.39 9.45 -6.00
N GLU A 38 -1.33 9.18 -5.25
CA GLU A 38 -0.12 8.54 -5.76
C GLU A 38 -0.37 7.11 -6.25
N LEU A 39 -1.13 6.31 -5.48
CA LEU A 39 -1.61 4.99 -5.94
C LEU A 39 -2.39 5.08 -7.26
N LEU A 40 -3.35 6.00 -7.34
CA LEU A 40 -4.17 6.17 -8.53
C LEU A 40 -3.37 6.66 -9.73
N LYS A 41 -2.38 7.53 -9.50
CA LYS A 41 -1.43 7.97 -10.53
C LYS A 41 -0.62 6.79 -11.07
N PHE A 42 -0.14 5.89 -10.21
CA PHE A 42 0.56 4.68 -10.64
C PHE A 42 -0.33 3.76 -11.50
N ALA A 43 -1.60 3.62 -11.11
CA ALA A 43 -2.61 2.89 -11.88
C ALA A 43 -3.13 3.65 -13.12
N GLN A 44 -2.56 4.84 -13.42
CA GLN A 44 -2.95 5.69 -14.55
C GLN A 44 -4.45 6.07 -14.54
N VAL A 45 -5.03 6.20 -13.35
CA VAL A 45 -6.42 6.62 -13.17
C VAL A 45 -6.49 8.13 -13.05
N ALA A 46 -7.21 8.78 -13.95
CA ALA A 46 -7.51 10.19 -13.85
C ALA A 46 -8.55 10.41 -12.73
N VAL A 47 -8.25 11.32 -11.81
CA VAL A 47 -9.15 11.67 -10.70
C VAL A 47 -9.16 13.18 -10.49
N PRO A 48 -10.32 13.79 -10.19
CA PRO A 48 -10.40 15.21 -9.87
C PRO A 48 -9.54 15.56 -8.64
N PRO A 49 -8.75 16.65 -8.68
CA PRO A 49 -7.99 17.12 -7.51
C PRO A 49 -8.86 17.41 -6.28
N SER A 50 -10.12 17.79 -6.53
CA SER A 50 -11.13 18.09 -5.52
C SER A 50 -11.72 16.86 -4.84
N ALA A 51 -11.47 15.64 -5.34
CA ALA A 51 -12.03 14.41 -4.78
C ALA A 51 -11.67 14.24 -3.29
N LYS A 52 -12.61 13.75 -2.50
CA LYS A 52 -12.42 13.48 -1.07
C LYS A 52 -11.56 12.23 -0.87
N LYS A 53 -10.90 12.11 0.29
CA LYS A 53 -10.04 10.96 0.63
C LYS A 53 -10.76 9.61 0.45
N HIS A 54 -11.99 9.48 0.96
CA HIS A 54 -12.74 8.22 0.86
C HIS A 54 -13.03 7.82 -0.59
N VAL A 55 -13.41 8.79 -1.44
CA VAL A 55 -13.64 8.54 -2.88
C VAL A 55 -12.37 8.06 -3.56
N LEU A 56 -11.23 8.71 -3.30
CA LEU A 56 -9.94 8.28 -3.84
C LEU A 56 -9.57 6.87 -3.36
N ALA A 57 -9.80 6.57 -2.09
CA ALA A 57 -9.54 5.26 -1.54
C ALA A 57 -10.44 4.19 -2.17
N GLU A 58 -11.75 4.42 -2.31
CA GLU A 58 -12.69 3.50 -2.97
C GLU A 58 -12.23 3.16 -4.39
N ILE A 59 -11.91 4.17 -5.20
CA ILE A 59 -11.42 3.97 -6.56
C ILE A 59 -10.10 3.17 -6.54
N ALA A 60 -9.19 3.44 -5.61
CA ALA A 60 -7.93 2.71 -5.52
C ALA A 60 -8.17 1.24 -5.11
N LEU A 61 -9.02 0.99 -4.11
CA LEU A 61 -9.35 -0.35 -3.63
C LEU A 61 -10.01 -1.24 -4.70
N GLU A 62 -10.73 -0.64 -5.64
CA GLU A 62 -11.25 -1.35 -6.80
C GLU A 62 -10.16 -1.79 -7.77
N ARG A 63 -9.03 -1.07 -7.86
CA ARG A 63 -7.94 -1.30 -8.83
C ARG A 63 -6.76 -2.09 -8.29
N PHE A 64 -6.65 -2.25 -6.98
CA PHE A 64 -5.50 -2.88 -6.35
C PHE A 64 -5.89 -4.10 -5.52
N GLU A 65 -4.97 -5.05 -5.46
CA GLU A 65 -4.92 -6.08 -4.44
C GLU A 65 -3.67 -5.90 -3.58
N PHE A 66 -3.75 -6.35 -2.33
CA PHE A 66 -2.81 -5.96 -1.29
C PHE A 66 -2.26 -7.18 -0.54
N VAL A 67 -0.98 -7.18 -0.23
CA VAL A 67 -0.37 -8.20 0.63
C VAL A 67 0.70 -7.57 1.51
N ILE A 68 0.74 -7.97 2.78
CA ILE A 68 1.80 -7.58 3.72
C ILE A 68 3.02 -8.46 3.47
N CYS A 69 4.20 -7.86 3.54
CA CYS A 69 5.47 -8.57 3.44
C CYS A 69 6.29 -8.33 4.70
N ASP A 70 6.73 -9.41 5.34
CA ASP A 70 7.49 -9.36 6.60
C ASP A 70 8.91 -8.79 6.38
N GLY A 71 9.45 -8.94 5.17
CA GLY A 71 10.81 -8.52 4.88
C GLY A 71 11.12 -8.33 3.40
N ARG A 72 12.33 -7.83 3.13
CA ARG A 72 12.79 -7.56 1.75
C ARG A 72 12.87 -8.82 0.90
N ALA A 73 13.31 -9.94 1.47
CA ALA A 73 13.43 -11.20 0.74
C ALA A 73 12.06 -11.63 0.16
N GLU A 74 11.02 -11.47 0.96
CA GLU A 74 9.65 -11.78 0.54
C GLU A 74 9.13 -10.80 -0.52
N VAL A 75 9.37 -9.49 -0.34
CA VAL A 75 9.04 -8.49 -1.37
C VAL A 75 9.68 -8.89 -2.70
N TRP A 76 10.96 -9.26 -2.70
CA TRP A 76 11.64 -9.67 -3.92
C TRP A 76 11.05 -10.94 -4.52
N GLN A 77 10.74 -11.95 -3.70
CA GLN A 77 10.13 -13.18 -4.17
C GLN A 77 8.78 -12.92 -4.86
N LEU A 78 7.89 -12.15 -4.21
CA LEU A 78 6.57 -11.81 -4.77
C LEU A 78 6.70 -10.91 -6.00
N TRP A 79 7.60 -9.94 -5.96
CA TRP A 79 7.88 -9.05 -7.09
C TRP A 79 8.36 -9.83 -8.32
N THR A 80 9.30 -10.75 -8.16
CA THR A 80 9.80 -11.59 -9.26
C THR A 80 8.68 -12.45 -9.85
N ALA A 81 7.81 -13.03 -9.01
CA ALA A 81 6.66 -13.80 -9.47
C ALA A 81 5.66 -12.92 -10.26
N MET A 82 5.32 -11.73 -9.74
CA MET A 82 4.46 -10.77 -10.43
C MET A 82 5.03 -10.38 -11.80
N ARG A 83 6.33 -10.11 -11.86
CA ARG A 83 7.02 -9.74 -13.11
C ARG A 83 6.98 -10.86 -14.14
N HIS A 84 7.12 -12.10 -13.72
CA HIS A 84 6.97 -13.26 -14.59
C HIS A 84 5.57 -13.32 -15.20
N ASP A 85 4.55 -12.95 -14.43
CA ASP A 85 3.14 -12.97 -14.85
C ASP A 85 2.70 -11.66 -15.53
N ASN A 86 3.65 -10.78 -15.91
CA ASN A 86 3.41 -9.45 -16.48
C ASN A 86 2.48 -8.55 -15.63
N GLN A 87 2.47 -8.76 -14.31
CA GLN A 87 1.71 -7.97 -13.37
C GLN A 87 2.51 -6.74 -12.93
N ARG A 88 1.78 -5.63 -12.71
CA ARG A 88 2.36 -4.37 -12.22
C ARG A 88 2.04 -4.18 -10.75
N GLY A 89 2.96 -3.55 -10.03
CA GLY A 89 2.73 -3.20 -8.63
C GLY A 89 3.79 -2.25 -8.09
N LEU A 90 3.52 -1.74 -6.89
CA LEU A 90 4.45 -0.91 -6.12
C LEU A 90 4.45 -1.35 -4.67
N ILE A 91 5.46 -0.92 -3.91
CA ILE A 91 5.51 -1.14 -2.47
C ILE A 91 5.24 0.18 -1.77
N ILE A 92 4.41 0.12 -0.72
CA ILE A 92 4.34 1.16 0.29
C ILE A 92 5.12 0.63 1.50
N GLN A 93 6.25 1.25 1.81
CA GLN A 93 6.99 0.98 3.04
C GLN A 93 6.61 2.02 4.09
N PHE A 94 6.27 1.57 5.29
CA PHE A 94 5.88 2.45 6.38
C PHE A 94 7.09 2.64 7.28
N ARG A 95 7.69 3.83 7.25
CA ARG A 95 8.90 4.15 8.04
C ARG A 95 8.53 4.80 9.37
N HIS A 96 8.98 4.24 10.49
CA HIS A 96 8.89 4.92 11.78
C HIS A 96 9.71 6.22 11.74
N SER A 97 9.12 7.29 12.24
CA SER A 97 9.90 8.50 12.49
C SER A 97 10.70 8.34 13.78
N GLU A 98 11.80 9.07 13.91
CA GLU A 98 12.63 9.03 15.14
C GLU A 98 11.85 9.48 16.39
N ARG A 99 10.78 10.26 16.21
CA ARG A 99 9.98 10.87 17.27
C ARG A 99 8.63 10.17 17.52
N ASP A 100 8.16 9.38 16.57
CA ASP A 100 6.88 8.68 16.61
C ASP A 100 7.03 7.30 15.94
N TRP A 101 6.97 6.28 16.78
CA TRP A 101 7.05 4.87 16.43
C TRP A 101 5.67 4.23 16.29
N SER A 102 4.58 4.97 16.49
CA SER A 102 3.22 4.43 16.44
C SER A 102 2.61 4.45 15.03
N ARG A 103 3.08 5.34 14.15
CA ARG A 103 2.52 5.55 12.81
C ARG A 103 3.66 5.68 11.81
N GLY A 104 3.96 4.59 11.11
CA GLY A 104 4.92 4.66 10.01
C GLY A 104 4.47 5.66 8.94
N THR A 105 5.39 6.48 8.44
CA THR A 105 5.15 7.37 7.30
C THR A 105 5.24 6.53 6.02
N PRO A 106 4.22 6.56 5.14
CA PRO A 106 4.26 5.80 3.90
C PRO A 106 5.31 6.39 2.95
N GLU A 107 6.12 5.52 2.37
CA GLU A 107 7.06 5.82 1.30
C GLU A 107 6.76 4.85 0.15
N PHE A 108 6.50 5.41 -1.04
CA PHE A 108 6.22 4.64 -2.24
C PHE A 108 7.53 4.22 -2.89
N VAL A 109 7.62 2.95 -3.26
CA VAL A 109 8.80 2.35 -3.89
C VAL A 109 8.34 1.59 -5.14
N ASP A 110 8.81 2.06 -6.29
CA ASP A 110 8.62 1.44 -7.59
C ASP A 110 9.86 0.64 -7.98
N LEU A 111 9.77 -0.69 -7.84
CA LEU A 111 10.88 -1.59 -8.16
C LEU A 111 11.17 -1.66 -9.66
N GLU A 112 10.24 -1.28 -10.55
CA GLU A 112 10.52 -1.19 -12.00
C GLU A 112 11.51 -0.06 -12.30
N LYS A 113 11.53 0.97 -11.45
CA LYS A 113 12.46 2.10 -11.55
C LYS A 113 13.77 1.87 -10.78
N ASN A 114 14.02 0.65 -10.30
CA ASN A 114 15.17 0.30 -9.45
C ASN A 114 15.24 1.11 -8.15
N GLU A 115 14.10 1.54 -7.60
CA GLU A 115 14.09 2.26 -6.32
C GLU A 115 14.44 1.31 -5.16
N PRO A 116 15.30 1.74 -4.21
CA PRO A 116 15.77 0.85 -3.16
C PRO A 116 14.74 0.70 -2.02
N LEU A 117 14.50 -0.54 -1.60
CA LEU A 117 13.76 -0.81 -0.37
C LEU A 117 14.53 -0.29 0.86
N GLY A 118 13.81 0.40 1.74
CA GLY A 118 14.31 0.86 3.03
C GLY A 118 14.82 -0.28 3.89
N LYS A 119 15.93 -0.04 4.61
CA LYS A 119 16.62 -1.05 5.42
C LYS A 119 16.35 -0.93 6.92
N VAL A 120 16.27 0.29 7.44
CA VAL A 120 16.14 0.60 8.87
C VAL A 120 14.83 1.30 9.16
N ASN A 121 14.35 1.18 10.41
CA ASN A 121 13.14 1.85 10.91
C ASN A 121 11.90 1.61 10.04
N ILE A 122 11.76 0.41 9.46
CA ILE A 122 10.58 0.04 8.68
C ILE A 122 9.61 -0.71 9.59
N ALA A 123 8.42 -0.13 9.76
CA ALA A 123 7.29 -0.66 10.51
C ALA A 123 6.58 -1.79 9.74
N GLY A 124 6.45 -1.63 8.43
CA GLY A 124 5.75 -2.60 7.59
C GLY A 124 6.00 -2.34 6.10
N ARG A 125 5.74 -3.38 5.29
CA ARG A 125 5.76 -3.27 3.84
C ARG A 125 4.45 -3.83 3.30
N LEU A 126 3.81 -3.02 2.46
CA LEU A 126 2.61 -3.40 1.76
C LEU A 126 2.90 -3.43 0.27
N LEU A 127 2.78 -4.60 -0.35
CA LEU A 127 2.85 -4.74 -1.79
C LEU A 127 1.45 -4.53 -2.37
N CYS A 128 1.36 -3.59 -3.30
CA CYS A 128 0.13 -3.16 -3.98
C CYS A 128 0.21 -3.60 -5.44
N LYS A 129 -0.54 -4.64 -5.80
CA LYS A 129 -0.63 -5.15 -7.17
C LYS A 129 -1.82 -4.54 -7.90
N VAL A 130 -1.62 -4.08 -9.13
CA VAL A 130 -2.71 -3.62 -10.00
C VAL A 130 -3.48 -4.84 -10.54
N LYS A 131 -4.81 -4.77 -10.51
CA LYS A 131 -5.70 -5.79 -11.08
C LYS A 131 -5.71 -5.78 -12.61
#